data_AF-A0A8J3J714-F1
#
_entry.id   AF-A0A8J3J714-F1
#
_cell.length_a   1.000
_cell.length_b   1.000
_cell.length_c   1.000
_cell.angle_alpha   90.00
_cell.angle_beta   90.00
_cell.angle_gamma   90.00
#
_symmetry.space_group_name_H-M   'P 1'
#
loop_
_entity.id
_entity.type
_entity.pdbx_description
1 polymer ?
#
loop_
_entity_poly.entity_id
_entity_poly.type
_entity_poly.pdbx_seq_one_letter_code
_entity_poly.pdbx_strand_id
1 'polypeptide(L)' 'MATELPAGVTIDEDDILYAGGMPIGRVVPTGPVWMALALTRAYGSMDEVGKRLPSRAAAIGVVLDRSRRHWE' A
#
# COMPACT_ATOMS: atom_id res chain seq x y z
N MET A 1 -3.65 -17.24 -2.38
CA MET A 1 -4.20 -16.54 -3.55
C MET A 1 -3.35 -15.30 -3.77
N ALA A 2 -2.71 -15.15 -4.92
CA ALA A 2 -2.04 -13.90 -5.26
C ALA A 2 -3.13 -12.84 -5.43
N THR A 3 -3.04 -11.73 -4.70
CA THR A 3 -3.95 -10.60 -4.91
C THR A 3 -3.57 -9.96 -6.22
N GLU A 4 -4.37 -10.16 -7.26
CA GLU A 4 -4.23 -9.40 -8.50
C GLU A 4 -4.44 -7.91 -8.18
N LEU A 5 -3.49 -7.09 -8.60
CA LEU A 5 -3.57 -5.65 -8.41
C LEU A 5 -4.66 -5.06 -9.32
N PRO A 6 -5.36 -4.00 -8.90
CA PRO A 6 -6.30 -3.30 -9.78
C PRO A 6 -5.62 -2.82 -11.07
N ALA A 7 -6.39 -2.69 -12.16
CA ALA A 7 -5.87 -2.19 -13.42
C ALA A 7 -5.19 -0.82 -13.25
N GLY A 8 -3.99 -0.66 -13.83
CA GLY A 8 -3.20 0.56 -13.73
C GLY A 8 -2.44 0.74 -12.39
N VAL A 9 -2.54 -0.24 -11.48
CA VAL A 9 -1.69 -0.32 -10.29
C VAL A 9 -0.53 -1.26 -10.55
N THR A 10 0.69 -0.81 -10.24
CA THR A 10 1.89 -1.63 -10.27
C THR A 10 2.56 -1.65 -8.90
N ILE A 11 3.40 -2.65 -8.67
CA ILE A 11 4.27 -2.74 -7.49
C ILE A 11 5.69 -3.01 -7.97
N ASP A 12 6.66 -2.32 -7.40
CA ASP A 12 8.08 -2.53 -7.70
C ASP A 12 8.73 -3.57 -6.76
N GLU A 13 10.03 -3.76 -6.93
CA GLU A 13 10.83 -4.67 -6.10
C GLU A 13 11.02 -4.19 -4.66
N ASP A 14 10.85 -2.88 -4.41
CA ASP A 14 10.92 -2.25 -3.10
C ASP A 14 9.57 -2.24 -2.35
N ASP A 15 8.59 -2.97 -2.90
CA ASP A 15 7.23 -3.07 -2.39
C ASP A 15 6.47 -1.72 -2.39
N ILE A 16 6.87 -0.78 -3.25
CA ILE A 16 6.17 0.50 -3.46
C ILE A 16 5.07 0.29 -4.49
N LEU A 17 3.85 0.70 -4.13
CA LEU A 17 2.69 0.67 -5.00
C LEU A 17 2.59 2.00 -5.76
N TYR A 18 2.33 1.91 -7.06
CA TYR A 18 2.12 3.05 -7.94
C TYR A 18 0.77 2.96 -8.64
N ALA A 19 0.18 4.11 -8.93
CA ALA A 19 -0.97 4.21 -9.83
C ALA A 19 -0.81 5.41 -10.74
N GLY A 20 -0.95 5.19 -12.05
CA GLY A 20 -0.72 6.23 -13.05
C GLY A 20 0.69 6.84 -12.99
N GLY A 21 1.69 6.06 -12.55
CA GLY A 21 3.07 6.51 -12.38
C GLY A 21 3.36 7.30 -11.09
N MET A 22 2.35 7.55 -10.25
CA MET A 22 2.54 8.19 -8.95
C MET A 22 2.61 7.14 -7.83
N PRO A 23 3.55 7.25 -6.88
CA PRO A 23 3.56 6.38 -5.71
C PRO A 23 2.31 6.64 -4.88
N ILE A 24 1.73 5.57 -4.31
CA ILE A 24 0.47 5.64 -3.53
C ILE A 24 0.61 4.98 -2.16
N GLY A 25 1.69 4.25 -1.93
CA GLY A 25 2.01 3.64 -0.65
C GLY A 25 3.11 2.59 -0.80
N ARG A 26 3.41 1.89 0.29
CA ARG A 26 4.42 0.86 0.39
C ARG A 26 3.97 -0.23 1.36
N VAL A 27 4.36 -1.46 1.13
CA VAL A 27 4.24 -2.53 2.13
C VAL A 27 5.61 -2.92 2.66
N VAL A 28 5.71 -3.20 3.96
CA VAL A 28 6.99 -3.47 4.61
C VAL A 28 6.88 -4.73 5.47
N PRO A 29 7.73 -5.75 5.28
CA PRO A 29 7.77 -6.90 6.18
C PRO A 29 8.30 -6.48 7.55
N THR A 30 7.58 -6.82 8.63
CA THR A 30 7.94 -6.48 10.01
C THR A 30 7.84 -7.73 10.88
N GLY A 31 8.88 -8.58 10.85
CA GLY A 31 8.87 -9.87 11.53
C GLY A 31 7.81 -10.82 10.94
N PRO A 32 6.94 -11.44 11.76
CA PRO A 32 5.89 -12.34 11.25
C PRO A 32 4.68 -11.59 10.67
N VAL A 33 4.66 -10.26 10.75
CA VAL A 33 3.55 -9.43 10.26
C VAL A 33 4.01 -8.50 9.14
N TRP A 34 3.03 -7.93 8.45
CA TRP A 34 3.24 -6.93 7.41
C TRP A 34 2.73 -5.57 7.87
N MET A 35 3.41 -4.53 7.43
CA MET A 35 3.02 -3.15 7.62
C MET A 35 2.58 -2.53 6.30
N ALA A 36 1.47 -1.77 6.33
CA ALA A 36 0.97 -0.97 5.22
C ALA A 36 1.23 0.51 5.50
N LEU A 37 1.94 1.14 4.58
CA LEU A 37 2.19 2.57 4.56
C LEU A 37 1.42 3.15 3.38
N ALA A 38 0.44 4.02 3.62
CA ALA A 38 -0.33 4.64 2.55
C ALA A 38 0.02 6.12 2.48
N LEU A 39 0.08 6.69 1.27
CA LEU A 39 0.20 8.14 1.12
C LEU A 39 -1.08 8.81 1.62
N THR A 40 -0.92 9.84 2.44
CA THR A 40 -2.04 10.63 2.96
C THR A 40 -1.98 12.06 2.44
N ARG A 41 -3.14 12.73 2.43
CA ARG A 41 -3.28 14.14 2.03
C ARG A 41 -2.54 15.10 2.98
N ALA A 42 -2.26 14.67 4.21
CA ALA A 42 -1.48 15.43 5.15
C ALA A 42 0.01 15.23 4.84
N TYR A 43 0.68 16.30 4.42
CA TYR A 43 2.15 16.39 4.32
C TYR A 43 2.84 15.58 3.21
N GLY A 44 2.14 14.85 2.36
CA GLY A 44 2.80 14.00 1.35
C GLY A 44 3.66 12.89 1.98
N SER A 45 3.39 12.58 3.26
CA SER A 45 4.08 11.55 4.01
C SER A 45 3.31 10.23 3.93
N MET A 46 4.06 9.14 3.87
CA MET A 46 3.54 7.81 4.10
C MET A 46 3.22 7.66 5.59
N ASP A 47 1.94 7.61 5.94
CA ASP A 47 1.51 7.36 7.32
C ASP A 47 1.40 5.85 7.56
N GLU A 48 1.69 5.40 8.78
CA GLU A 48 1.51 3.99 9.17
C GLU A 48 0.02 3.67 9.28
N VAL A 49 -0.57 3.10 8.24
CA VAL A 49 -2.01 2.80 8.22
C VAL A 49 -2.33 1.35 8.61
N GLY A 50 -1.33 0.51 8.83
CA GLY A 50 -1.51 -0.75 9.54
C GLY A 50 -0.20 -1.43 9.87
N LYS A 51 0.14 -1.60 11.15
CA LYS A 51 1.43 -2.15 11.58
C LYS A 51 1.44 -3.67 11.80
N ARG A 52 0.27 -4.32 11.73
CA ARG A 52 0.09 -5.73 12.11
C ARG A 52 -0.89 -6.45 11.19
N LEU A 53 -0.48 -6.62 9.94
CA LEU A 53 -1.28 -7.31 8.93
C LEU A 53 -0.78 -8.75 8.76
N PRO A 54 -1.70 -9.72 8.59
CA PRO A 54 -1.34 -11.14 8.60
C PRO A 54 -0.59 -11.60 7.34
N SER A 55 -0.53 -10.78 6.30
CA SER A 55 0.13 -11.11 5.04
C SER A 55 0.43 -9.87 4.19
N ARG A 56 1.35 -10.02 3.23
CA ARG A 56 1.64 -9.02 2.20
C ARG A 56 0.40 -8.59 1.43
N ALA A 57 -0.43 -9.57 1.07
CA ALA A 57 -1.70 -9.35 0.39
C ALA A 57 -2.66 -8.46 1.20
N ALA A 58 -2.77 -8.69 2.52
CA ALA A 58 -3.57 -7.85 3.40
C ALA A 58 -3.02 -6.42 3.48
N ALA A 59 -1.69 -6.26 3.51
CA ALA A 59 -1.04 -4.96 3.47
C ALA A 59 -1.31 -4.20 2.18
N ILE A 60 -1.22 -4.86 1.03
CA ILE A 60 -1.58 -4.29 -0.28
C ILE A 60 -3.03 -3.81 -0.27
N GLY A 61 -3.95 -4.63 0.22
CA GLY A 61 -5.38 -4.27 0.32
C GLY A 61 -5.61 -3.01 1.17
N VAL A 62 -4.90 -2.87 2.28
CA VAL A 62 -4.99 -1.67 3.14
C VAL A 62 -4.44 -0.43 2.44
N VAL A 63 -3.30 -0.53 1.75
CA VAL A 63 -2.76 0.59 0.97
C VAL A 63 -3.78 1.03 -0.08
N LEU A 64 -4.32 0.09 -0.87
CA LEU A 64 -5.28 0.40 -1.93
C LEU A 64 -6.57 1.02 -1.40
N ASP A 65 -7.14 0.48 -0.33
CA ASP A 65 -8.36 1.02 0.28
C ASP A 65 -8.17 2.46 0.79
N ARG A 66 -6.99 2.75 1.36
CA ARG A 66 -6.67 4.05 1.93
C ARG A 66 -6.30 5.08 0.87
N SER A 67 -5.59 4.67 -0.16
CA SER A 67 -5.22 5.53 -1.29
C SER A 67 -6.39 5.75 -2.26
N ARG A 68 -7.34 4.81 -2.40
CA ARG A 68 -8.54 5.03 -3.22
C ARG A 68 -9.42 6.16 -2.68
N ARG A 69 -9.60 6.24 -1.36
CA ARG A 69 -10.29 7.36 -0.68
C ARG A 69 -9.59 8.72 -0.87
N HIS A 70 -8.43 8.75 -1.52
CA HIS A 70 -7.67 9.96 -1.84
C HIS A 70 -7.87 10.44 -3.29
N TRP A 71 -8.41 9.60 -4.19
CA TRP A 71 -8.63 9.95 -5.61
C TRP A 71 -10.07 10.35 -5.96
N GLU A 72 -11.02 10.13 -5.04
CA GLU A 72 -12.39 10.66 -5.11
C GLU A 72 -12.48 12.01 -4.38
#